data_AF-A0A373FJ19-F1
#
_entry.id   AF-A0A373FJ19-F1
#
_cell.length_a   1.000
_cell.length_b   1.000
_cell.length_c   1.000
_cell.angle_alpha   90.00
_cell.angle_beta   90.00
_cell.angle_gamma   90.00
#
_symmetry.space_group_name_H-M   'P 1'
#
loop_
_entity.id
_entity.type
_entity.pdbx_description
1 polymer ?
#
loop_
_entity_poly.entity_id
_entity_poly.type
_entity_poly.pdbx_seq_one_letter_code
_entity_poly.pdbx_strand_id
1 'polypeptide(L)'
;MIVCVCRRVSDREIARHAHAGMSFDEIQFELGVATQCGRCEGCARDVVAQCCASAPVAAIHNESHASAPAAQTVQLAANILESKAWPTSLSSQPSLAV
;
A
#
# COMPACT_ATOMS: atom_id res chain seq x y z
N MET A 1 22.29 -2.16 10.48
CA MET A 1 22.87 -3.37 11.10
C MET A 1 22.96 -4.49 10.06
N ILE A 2 24.01 -5.33 10.08
CA ILE A 2 24.00 -6.57 9.28
C ILE A 2 23.14 -7.62 9.99
N VAL A 3 22.08 -8.06 9.34
CA VAL A 3 21.15 -9.09 9.84
C VAL A 3 21.61 -10.48 9.37
N CYS A 4 22.00 -10.62 8.10
CA CYS A 4 22.50 -11.89 7.55
C CYS A 4 23.98 -11.77 7.17
N VAL A 5 24.86 -12.38 7.96
CA VAL A 5 26.30 -12.41 7.67
C VAL A 5 26.60 -13.25 6.41
N CYS A 6 25.94 -14.40 6.28
CA CYS A 6 26.07 -15.35 5.17
C CYS A 6 25.92 -14.70 3.78
N ARG A 7 24.90 -13.86 3.62
CA ARG A 7 24.57 -13.19 2.35
C ARG A 7 24.84 -11.69 2.37
N ARG A 8 25.40 -11.17 3.48
CA ARG A 8 25.69 -9.74 3.70
C ARG A 8 24.46 -8.84 3.58
N VAL A 9 23.32 -9.28 4.11
CA VAL A 9 22.06 -8.53 4.08
C VAL A 9 21.94 -7.65 5.31
N SER A 10 21.66 -6.37 5.10
CA SER A 10 21.42 -5.37 6.14
C SER A 10 19.93 -5.23 6.51
N ASP A 11 19.66 -4.74 7.72
CA ASP A 11 18.34 -4.29 8.17
C ASP A 11 17.68 -3.32 7.19
N ARG A 12 18.45 -2.35 6.67
CA ARG A 12 17.97 -1.34 5.71
C ARG A 12 17.51 -1.97 4.40
N GLU A 13 18.20 -3.00 3.91
CA GLU A 13 17.77 -3.72 2.71
C GLU A 13 16.47 -4.47 2.95
N ILE A 14 16.34 -5.17 4.09
CA ILE A 14 15.10 -5.87 4.46
C ILE A 14 13.95 -4.87 4.57
N ALA A 15 14.14 -3.77 5.31
CA ALA A 15 13.13 -2.73 5.50
C ALA A 15 12.69 -2.10 4.16
N ARG A 16 13.63 -1.86 3.24
CA ARG A 16 13.31 -1.34 1.91
C ARG A 16 12.33 -2.24 1.15
N HIS A 17 12.54 -3.56 1.19
CA HIS A 17 11.66 -4.50 0.48
C HIS A 17 10.31 -4.66 1.21
N ALA A 18 10.33 -4.68 2.54
CA ALA A 18 9.10 -4.71 3.33
C ALA A 18 8.23 -3.46 3.07
N HIS A 19 8.82 -2.26 2.98
CA HIS A 19 8.10 -1.04 2.62
C HIS A 19 7.58 -1.03 1.18
N ALA A 20 8.18 -1.82 0.29
CA ALA A 20 7.65 -2.05 -1.06
C ALA A 20 6.47 -3.06 -1.07
N GLY A 21 6.02 -3.53 0.11
CA GLY A 21 4.90 -4.45 0.25
C GLY A 21 5.26 -5.92 0.08
N MET A 22 6.55 -6.27 0.02
CA MET A 22 6.99 -7.65 -0.10
C MET A 22 6.80 -8.42 1.21
N SER A 23 6.29 -9.64 1.09
CA SER A 23 6.25 -10.63 2.15
C SER A 23 7.65 -11.15 2.50
N PHE A 24 7.79 -11.79 3.66
CA PHE A 24 9.08 -12.34 4.07
C PHE A 24 9.62 -13.38 3.09
N ASP A 25 8.76 -14.21 2.49
CA ASP A 25 9.19 -15.25 1.53
C ASP A 25 9.74 -14.63 0.24
N GLU A 26 9.15 -13.54 -0.24
CA GLU A 26 9.66 -12.77 -1.39
C GLU A 26 10.99 -12.09 -1.03
N ILE A 27 11.10 -11.51 0.17
CA ILE A 27 12.36 -10.91 0.65
C ILE A 27 13.47 -11.98 0.77
N GLN A 28 13.12 -13.18 1.25
CA GLN A 28 14.02 -14.32 1.33
C GLN A 28 14.50 -14.79 -0.05
N PHE A 29 13.61 -14.80 -1.04
CA PHE A 29 13.96 -15.12 -2.42
C PHE A 29 14.90 -14.07 -3.03
N GLU A 30 14.56 -12.78 -2.93
CA GLU A 30 15.30 -11.68 -3.56
C GLU A 30 16.68 -11.43 -2.92
N LEU A 31 16.74 -11.44 -1.58
CA LEU A 31 17.98 -11.12 -0.84
C LEU A 31 18.80 -12.36 -0.46
N GLY A 32 18.21 -13.56 -0.56
CA GLY A 32 18.79 -14.79 -0.05
C GLY A 32 18.91 -14.84 1.48
N VAL A 33 18.30 -13.90 2.22
CA VAL A 33 18.32 -13.91 3.69
C VAL A 33 17.78 -15.24 4.24
N ALA A 34 18.34 -15.75 5.34
CA ALA A 34 18.01 -17.05 5.95
C ALA A 34 18.25 -18.32 5.08
N THR A 35 18.73 -18.21 3.83
CA THR A 35 18.89 -19.38 2.94
C THR A 35 20.15 -20.24 3.16
N GLN A 36 21.09 -19.83 4.02
CA GLN A 36 22.31 -20.61 4.31
C GLN A 36 22.26 -21.26 5.70
N CYS A 37 22.70 -20.56 6.74
CA CYS A 37 22.75 -21.14 8.09
C CYS A 37 21.44 -20.98 8.88
N GLY A 38 20.46 -20.23 8.36
CA GLY A 38 19.15 -19.98 8.98
C GLY A 38 19.13 -19.09 10.24
N ARG A 39 20.27 -18.89 10.92
CA ARG A 39 20.35 -18.23 12.25
C ARG A 39 19.83 -16.80 12.31
N CYS A 40 19.75 -16.12 11.17
CA CYS A 40 19.24 -14.76 11.07
C CYS A 40 17.71 -14.66 10.88
N GLU A 41 17.00 -15.78 10.70
CA GLU A 41 15.58 -15.77 10.29
C GLU A 41 14.70 -14.98 11.26
N GLY A 42 14.79 -15.25 12.57
CA GLY A 42 13.99 -14.54 13.58
C GLY A 42 14.23 -13.03 13.52
N CYS A 43 15.51 -12.61 13.53
CA CYS A 43 15.87 -11.20 13.44
C CYS A 43 15.38 -10.55 12.13
N ALA A 44 15.45 -11.26 11.00
CA ALA A 44 14.95 -10.74 9.72
C ALA A 44 13.42 -10.60 9.73
N ARG A 45 12.68 -11.55 10.29
CA ARG A 45 11.22 -11.48 10.47
C ARG A 45 10.82 -10.31 11.38
N ASP A 46 11.57 -10.07 12.45
CA ASP A 46 11.32 -8.94 13.36
C ASP A 46 11.43 -7.60 12.64
N VAL A 47 12.43 -7.43 11.76
CA VAL A 47 12.58 -6.21 10.94
C VAL A 47 11.37 -6.03 10.02
N VAL A 48 10.89 -7.09 9.35
CA VAL A 48 9.69 -7.01 8.50
C VAL A 48 8.46 -6.62 9.32
N ALA A 49 8.24 -7.25 10.47
CA ALA A 49 7.11 -6.95 11.35
C ALA A 49 7.11 -5.49 11.85
N GLN A 50 8.27 -4.95 12.21
CA GLN A 50 8.42 -3.55 12.60
C GLN A 50 8.06 -2.58 11.47
N CYS A 51 8.35 -2.94 10.22
CA CYS A 51 7.98 -2.13 9.05
C CYS A 51 6.47 -2.13 8.82
N CYS A 52 5.79 -3.27 9.03
CA CYS A 52 4.34 -3.37 8.90
C CYS A 52 3.59 -2.58 9.98
N ALA A 53 4.10 -2.56 11.22
CA ALA A 53 3.51 -1.79 12.32
C ALA A 53 3.63 -0.27 12.14
N SER A 54 4.61 0.18 11.35
CA SER A 54 4.91 1.61 11.13
C SER A 54 4.26 2.17 9.87
N ALA A 55 3.59 1.35 9.06
CA ALA A 55 2.93 1.80 7.85
C ALA A 55 1.56 2.42 8.19
N PRO A 56 1.25 3.66 7.74
CA PRO A 56 -0.09 4.21 7.90
C PRO A 56 -1.07 3.35 7.08
N VAL A 57 -1.88 2.55 7.77
CA VAL A 57 -3.00 1.86 7.15
C VAL A 57 -4.02 2.92 6.76
N ALA A 58 -4.19 3.13 5.45
CA ALA A 58 -5.34 3.89 4.97
C ALA A 58 -6.60 3.12 5.39
N ALA A 59 -7.39 3.70 6.29
CA ALA A 59 -8.66 3.13 6.73
C ALA A 59 -9.68 3.22 5.58
N ILE A 60 -9.58 2.30 4.63
CA ILE A 60 -10.58 2.15 3.56
C ILE A 60 -11.67 1.24 4.10
N HIS A 61 -12.77 1.83 4.57
CA HIS A 61 -13.94 1.09 5.00
C HIS A 61 -14.72 0.66 3.75
N ASN A 62 -14.74 -0.63 3.43
CA ASN A 62 -15.63 -1.16 2.39
C ASN A 62 -16.92 -1.65 3.06
N GLU A 63 -17.94 -0.79 3.13
CA GLU A 63 -19.27 -1.13 3.68
C GLU A 63 -20.05 -2.03 2.70
N SER A 64 -19.62 -3.28 2.54
CA SER A 64 -20.41 -4.32 1.88
C SER A 64 -21.28 -5.01 2.92
N HIS A 65 -22.42 -4.40 3.24
CA HIS A 65 -23.41 -4.92 4.17
C HIS A 65 -24.14 -6.14 3.54
N ALA A 66 -23.84 -7.34 4.02
CA ALA A 66 -24.62 -8.56 3.74
C ALA A 66 -25.58 -8.84 4.90
N SER A 67 -26.88 -8.67 4.68
CA SER A 67 -27.96 -9.22 5.53
C SER A 67 -29.30 -9.29 4.75
N ALA A 68 -29.61 -10.47 4.19
CA ALA A 68 -30.92 -11.07 3.83
C ALA A 68 -31.94 -10.32 2.91
N PRO A 69 -32.85 -11.04 2.19
CA PRO A 69 -33.44 -10.54 0.95
C PRO A 69 -34.73 -9.75 1.19
N ALA A 70 -34.68 -8.45 0.94
CA ALA A 70 -35.86 -7.69 0.55
C ALA A 70 -35.63 -7.22 -0.89
N ALA A 71 -36.58 -7.53 -1.78
CA ALA A 71 -36.53 -7.21 -3.20
C ALA A 71 -36.13 -5.75 -3.43
N GLN A 72 -34.86 -5.53 -3.81
CA GLN A 72 -34.40 -4.23 -4.27
C GLN A 72 -34.50 -4.24 -5.79
N THR A 73 -35.62 -3.69 -6.26
CA THR A 73 -35.82 -3.36 -7.67
C THR A 73 -34.65 -2.46 -8.09
N VAL A 74 -33.83 -2.92 -9.02
CA VAL A 74 -32.78 -2.11 -9.64
C VAL A 74 -33.47 -0.94 -10.34
N GLN A 75 -33.47 0.23 -9.70
CA GLN A 75 -33.90 1.46 -10.35
C GLN A 75 -32.79 1.90 -11.31
N LEU A 76 -33.01 1.64 -12.59
CA LEU A 76 -32.25 2.24 -13.67
C LEU A 76 -32.42 3.77 -13.58
N ALA A 77 -31.31 4.51 -13.53
CA ALA A 77 -31.34 5.96 -13.46
C ALA A 77 -32.17 6.54 -14.62
N ALA A 78 -33.12 7.42 -14.29
CA ALA A 78 -33.87 8.17 -15.30
C ALA A 78 -32.89 9.04 -16.11
N ASN A 79 -33.18 9.18 -17.41
CA ASN A 79 -32.36 9.86 -18.41
C ASN A 79 -31.70 11.15 -17.90
N ILE A 80 -30.39 11.26 -18.12
CA ILE A 80 -29.61 12.49 -17.94
C ILE A 80 -30.06 13.47 -19.04
N LEU A 81 -31.12 14.21 -18.79
CA LEU A 81 -31.41 15.42 -19.54
C LEU A 81 -30.73 16.58 -18.82
N GLU A 82 -29.47 16.83 -19.21
CA GLU A 82 -28.78 18.13 -19.26
C GLU A 82 -27.28 17.97 -19.01
N SER A 83 -26.55 17.90 -20.12
CA SER A 83 -25.12 18.18 -20.16
C SER A 83 -24.89 19.66 -19.83
N LYS A 84 -24.78 20.02 -18.55
CA LYS A 84 -24.07 21.25 -18.18
C LYS A 84 -22.59 20.92 -18.06
N ALA A 85 -21.85 21.30 -19.10
CA ALA A 85 -20.40 21.23 -19.16
C ALA A 85 -19.78 21.73 -17.84
N TRP A 86 -18.80 20.98 -17.34
CA TRP A 86 -18.01 21.32 -16.16
C TRP A 86 -17.46 22.75 -16.32
N PRO A 87 -17.63 23.67 -15.35
CA PRO A 87 -16.94 24.94 -15.39
C PRO A 87 -15.45 24.68 -15.13
N THR A 88 -14.63 24.81 -16.18
CA THR A 88 -13.18 24.86 -16.05
C THR A 88 -12.81 25.96 -15.07
N SER A 89 -12.04 25.59 -14.04
CA SER A 89 -11.64 26.45 -12.93
C SER A 89 -11.13 27.81 -13.38
N LEU A 90 -11.83 28.86 -12.95
CA LEU A 90 -11.38 30.25 -13.05
C LEU A 90 -10.70 30.64 -11.73
N SER A 91 -9.38 30.47 -11.63
CA SER A 91 -8.46 31.16 -10.70
C SER A 91 -7.03 30.68 -11.02
N SER A 92 -6.01 31.47 -11.29
CA SER A 92 -5.73 32.84 -10.87
C SER A 92 -4.78 33.51 -11.86
N GLN A 93 -5.00 34.79 -12.11
CA GLN A 93 -3.97 35.69 -12.65
C GLN A 93 -2.82 35.84 -11.65
N PRO A 94 -1.63 36.22 -12.12
CA PRO A 94 -0.91 37.31 -11.50
C PRO A 94 -0.70 38.48 -12.47
N SER A 95 -1.03 39.67 -12.00
CA SER A 95 -0.86 40.96 -12.67
C SER A 95 0.56 41.50 -12.45
N LEU A 96 1.25 41.78 -13.57
CA LEU A 96 2.24 42.84 -13.89
C LEU A 96 3.35 43.21 -12.89
N ALA A 97 4.61 43.20 -13.37
CA ALA A 97 5.47 44.39 -13.55
C ALA A 97 6.90 44.00 -14.00
N VAL A 98 7.31 44.45 -15.18
CA VAL A 98 8.50 45.29 -15.52
C VAL A 98 8.41 45.61 -17.01
#